data_AF-A0A1B7MT10-F1
#
_entry.id   AF-A0A1B7MT10-F1
#
_cell.length_a   1.000
_cell.length_b   1.000
_cell.length_c   1.000
_cell.angle_alpha   90.00
_cell.angle_beta   90.00
_cell.angle_gamma   90.00
#
_symmetry.space_group_name_H-M   'P 1'
#
loop_
_entity.id
_entity.type
_entity.pdbx_description
1 polymer ?
#
loop_
_entity_poly.entity_id
_entity_poly.type
_entity_poly.pdbx_seq_one_letter_code
_entity_poly.pdbx_strand_id
1 'polypeptide(L)'
;MRPLQMPYMFEDRTGRVSGSDYDDIYERMFLRVVPHSHSPAGNDSVFAIYSMGRRSTRHGDTRHLERQPSVILEFAEGAAGGLGNVQFFYPPAPSVTVPMNRYLRKTAFFGGSLSRKFQASDGREYRWEHRNTDGHEWSCMSEENYLIAHYDLRQPHMPAYGVSGNTLTVHESFAHLCIDIMASLLIMRYIAEHNL
;
A
#
# COMPACT_ATOMS: atom_id res chain seq x y z
N MET A 1 3.93 -24.60 23.58
CA MET A 1 4.37 -23.21 23.28
C MET A 1 3.64 -22.76 22.02
N ARG A 2 2.91 -21.64 22.04
CA ARG A 2 2.37 -21.06 20.81
C ARG A 2 3.56 -20.48 20.02
N PRO A 3 3.69 -20.74 18.71
CA PRO A 3 4.74 -20.13 17.92
C PRO A 3 4.63 -18.60 18.01
N LEU A 4 5.76 -17.92 18.14
CA LEU A 4 5.82 -16.46 18.08
C LEU A 4 5.30 -16.04 16.69
N GLN A 5 4.17 -15.34 16.66
CA GLN A 5 3.62 -14.79 15.43
C GLN A 5 4.53 -13.64 14.98
N MET A 6 5.25 -13.82 13.86
CA MET A 6 6.20 -12.84 13.34
C MET A 6 5.52 -11.96 12.29
N PRO A 7 5.36 -10.65 12.51
CA PRO A 7 4.68 -9.78 11.55
C PRO A 7 5.39 -9.75 10.20
N TYR A 8 4.64 -9.53 9.13
CA TYR A 8 5.21 -9.23 7.81
C TYR A 8 5.80 -7.83 7.86
N MET A 9 7.10 -7.71 7.60
CA MET A 9 7.82 -6.43 7.67
C MET A 9 8.42 -6.16 6.30
N PHE A 10 7.75 -5.33 5.53
CA PHE A 10 8.16 -4.97 4.18
C PHE A 10 9.05 -3.74 4.20
N GLU A 11 10.28 -3.87 3.71
CA GLU A 11 11.14 -2.72 3.44
C GLU A 11 10.67 -2.01 2.16
N ASP A 12 10.22 -0.76 2.27
CA ASP A 12 9.95 0.13 1.12
C ASP A 12 11.26 0.76 0.67
N ARG A 13 11.83 0.27 -0.44
CA ARG A 13 13.18 0.66 -0.87
C ARG A 13 13.37 2.15 -1.17
N THR A 14 12.30 2.87 -1.51
CA THR A 14 12.40 4.27 -1.99
C THR A 14 11.72 5.27 -1.09
N GLY A 15 10.70 4.86 -0.33
CA GLY A 15 9.85 5.79 0.42
C GLY A 15 8.94 6.63 -0.47
N ARG A 16 8.80 6.28 -1.77
CA ARG A 16 7.91 6.95 -2.73
C ARG A 16 6.61 6.18 -2.89
N VAL A 17 5.54 6.87 -3.32
CA VAL A 17 4.24 6.24 -3.61
C VAL A 17 4.32 5.31 -4.82
N SER A 18 5.18 5.61 -5.79
CA SER A 18 5.37 4.82 -7.00
C SER A 18 6.83 4.41 -7.21
N GLY A 19 7.04 3.33 -7.97
CA GLY A 19 8.37 2.87 -8.37
C GLY A 19 9.19 2.27 -7.23
N SER A 20 8.57 1.52 -6.33
CA SER A 20 9.23 0.89 -5.18
C SER A 20 8.99 -0.62 -5.12
N ASP A 21 10.01 -1.35 -4.67
CA ASP A 21 9.85 -2.74 -4.22
C ASP A 21 9.63 -2.73 -2.69
N TYR A 22 8.79 -3.66 -2.23
CA TYR A 22 8.43 -3.89 -0.84
C TYR A 22 8.75 -5.35 -0.52
N ASP A 23 9.91 -5.58 0.10
CA ASP A 23 10.38 -6.93 0.38
C ASP A 23 10.21 -7.27 1.86
N ASP A 24 9.53 -8.38 2.17
CA ASP A 24 9.48 -8.89 3.54
C ASP A 24 10.90 -9.27 4.01
N ILE A 25 11.28 -8.84 5.21
CA ILE A 25 12.62 -9.13 5.75
C ILE A 25 12.85 -10.63 6.01
N TYR A 26 11.78 -11.39 6.21
CA TYR A 26 11.82 -12.85 6.35
C TYR A 26 11.59 -13.58 5.03
N GLU A 27 11.62 -12.86 3.90
CA GLU A 27 11.56 -13.41 2.55
C GLU A 27 10.26 -14.17 2.23
N ARG A 28 9.17 -13.87 2.95
CA ARG A 28 7.88 -14.57 2.78
C ARG A 28 7.02 -14.01 1.66
N MET A 29 7.16 -12.71 1.35
CA MET A 29 6.39 -12.03 0.32
C MET A 29 7.20 -10.87 -0.25
N PHE A 30 7.09 -10.67 -1.56
CA PHE A 30 7.73 -9.57 -2.27
C PHE A 30 6.67 -8.86 -3.09
N LEU A 31 6.51 -7.56 -2.89
CA LEU A 31 5.54 -6.75 -3.62
C LEU A 31 6.30 -5.72 -4.45
N ARG A 32 5.79 -5.43 -5.65
CA ARG A 32 6.34 -4.41 -6.52
C ARG A 32 5.27 -3.41 -6.90
N VAL A 33 5.59 -2.13 -6.76
CA VAL A 33 4.75 -1.01 -7.19
C VAL A 33 5.47 -0.28 -8.32
N VAL A 34 4.90 -0.29 -9.51
CA VAL A 34 5.48 0.37 -10.70
C VAL A 34 4.41 1.15 -11.46
N PRO A 35 4.79 2.17 -12.24
CA PRO A 35 3.92 2.74 -13.26
C PRO A 35 3.36 1.65 -14.16
N HIS A 36 2.07 1.72 -14.49
CA HIS A 36 1.43 0.71 -15.31
C HIS A 36 1.86 0.83 -16.77
N SER A 37 2.46 -0.23 -17.33
CA SER A 37 3.04 -0.23 -18.68
C SER A 37 2.03 -0.03 -19.82
N HIS A 38 0.74 -0.26 -19.57
CA HIS A 38 -0.33 0.00 -20.54
C HIS A 38 -1.00 1.36 -20.37
N SER A 39 -0.49 2.20 -19.47
CA SER A 39 -0.92 3.59 -19.34
C SER A 39 -0.55 4.36 -20.62
N PRO A 40 -1.40 5.28 -21.13
CA PRO A 40 -1.03 6.18 -22.22
C PRO A 40 0.31 6.88 -21.92
N ALA A 41 1.14 7.05 -22.95
CA ALA A 41 2.47 7.63 -22.78
C ALA A 41 2.40 9.00 -22.08
N GLY A 42 3.06 9.11 -20.93
CA GLY A 42 3.09 10.33 -20.10
C GLY A 42 2.10 10.36 -18.94
N ASN A 43 1.28 9.33 -18.75
CA ASN A 43 0.40 9.22 -17.59
C ASN A 43 1.08 8.43 -16.44
N ASP A 44 1.74 9.19 -15.57
CA ASP A 44 2.35 8.75 -14.30
C ASP A 44 1.32 8.63 -13.15
N SER A 45 0.01 8.69 -13.43
CA SER A 45 -1.06 8.56 -12.42
C SER A 45 -1.62 7.15 -12.30
N VAL A 46 -1.09 6.17 -13.04
CA VAL A 46 -1.54 4.77 -12.99
C VAL A 46 -0.44 3.88 -12.43
N PHE A 47 -0.69 3.27 -11.28
CA PHE A 47 0.24 2.35 -10.62
C PHE A 47 -0.30 0.92 -10.63
N ALA A 48 0.60 -0.04 -10.79
CA ALA A 48 0.28 -1.46 -10.69
C ALA A 48 1.05 -2.09 -9.52
N ILE A 49 0.34 -2.88 -8.71
CA ILE A 49 0.89 -3.65 -7.60
C ILE A 49 0.96 -5.11 -8.02
N TYR A 50 2.16 -5.69 -7.94
CA TYR A 50 2.43 -7.07 -8.29
C TYR A 50 2.86 -7.86 -7.07
N SER A 51 2.25 -9.02 -6.86
CA SER A 51 2.82 -10.06 -6.00
C SER A 51 3.93 -10.80 -6.72
N MET A 52 5.16 -10.54 -6.28
CA MET A 52 6.37 -11.11 -6.82
C MET A 52 6.71 -12.37 -6.03
N GLY A 53 6.91 -13.50 -6.72
CA GLY A 53 7.28 -14.76 -6.07
C GLY A 53 8.72 -14.79 -5.54
N ARG A 54 9.49 -13.71 -5.70
CA ARG A 54 10.89 -13.60 -5.28
C ARG A 54 11.34 -12.14 -5.24
N ARG A 55 12.39 -11.87 -4.46
CA ARG A 55 13.05 -10.57 -4.37
C ARG A 55 13.52 -10.05 -5.73
N SER A 56 13.45 -8.73 -5.88
CA SER A 56 14.11 -8.02 -6.97
C SER A 56 15.62 -8.00 -6.77
N THR A 57 16.38 -8.66 -7.64
CA THR A 57 17.84 -8.77 -7.48
C THR A 57 18.62 -7.74 -8.28
N ARG A 58 17.97 -6.94 -9.16
CA ARG A 58 18.63 -6.00 -10.07
C ARG A 58 17.77 -4.79 -10.36
N HIS A 59 18.44 -3.66 -10.61
CA HIS A 59 17.81 -2.50 -11.23
C HIS A 59 17.38 -2.88 -12.67
N GLY A 60 16.12 -2.62 -13.02
CA GLY A 60 15.56 -2.98 -14.34
C GLY A 60 14.94 -4.39 -14.41
N ASP A 61 14.53 -4.98 -13.29
CA ASP A 61 13.80 -6.25 -13.31
C ASP A 61 12.40 -6.11 -13.95
N THR A 62 12.23 -6.70 -15.13
CA THR A 62 11.02 -6.65 -15.96
C THR A 62 10.06 -7.83 -15.77
N ARG A 63 10.33 -8.78 -14.86
CA ARG A 63 9.49 -9.99 -14.67
C ARG A 63 8.03 -9.72 -14.33
N HIS A 64 7.73 -8.52 -13.84
CA HIS A 64 6.37 -8.06 -13.59
C HIS A 64 5.54 -7.94 -14.88
N LEU A 65 6.18 -7.70 -16.04
CA LEU A 65 5.52 -7.63 -17.34
C LEU A 65 4.93 -8.97 -17.79
N GLU A 66 5.40 -10.09 -17.24
CA GLU A 66 4.90 -11.43 -17.52
C GLU A 66 3.75 -11.84 -16.59
N ARG A 67 3.36 -10.98 -15.65
CA ARG A 67 2.39 -11.28 -14.59
C ARG A 67 1.16 -10.39 -14.71
N GLN A 68 0.03 -10.94 -14.30
CA GLN A 68 -1.14 -10.11 -14.04
C GLN A 68 -0.91 -9.30 -12.74
N PRO A 69 -1.18 -7.99 -12.73
CA PRO A 69 -1.13 -7.22 -11.48
C PRO A 69 -2.18 -7.72 -10.51
N SER A 70 -1.88 -7.64 -9.21
CA SER A 70 -2.86 -7.90 -8.15
C SER A 70 -3.82 -6.72 -8.00
N VAL A 71 -3.32 -5.50 -8.20
CA VAL A 71 -4.10 -4.26 -8.11
C VAL A 71 -3.62 -3.26 -9.16
N ILE A 72 -4.53 -2.51 -9.76
CA ILE A 72 -4.25 -1.28 -10.50
C ILE A 72 -4.88 -0.11 -9.75
N LEU A 73 -4.10 0.94 -9.52
CA LEU A 73 -4.50 2.20 -8.93
C LEU A 73 -4.46 3.26 -10.03
N GLU A 74 -5.62 3.73 -10.47
CA GLU A 74 -5.77 4.78 -11.47
C GLU A 74 -6.16 6.07 -10.76
N PHE A 75 -5.21 6.97 -10.56
CA PHE A 75 -5.48 8.30 -10.02
C PHE A 75 -5.93 9.25 -11.14
N ALA A 76 -6.79 10.21 -10.80
CA ALA A 76 -7.30 11.16 -11.78
C ALA A 76 -6.20 12.13 -12.23
N GLU A 77 -6.17 12.43 -13.53
CA GLU A 77 -5.22 13.38 -14.11
C GLU A 77 -5.59 14.84 -13.75
N GLY A 78 -4.58 15.71 -13.62
CA GLY A 78 -4.76 17.14 -13.41
C GLY A 78 -3.67 17.76 -12.53
N ALA A 79 -3.55 19.09 -12.57
CA ALA A 79 -2.50 19.82 -11.84
C ALA A 79 -2.57 19.65 -10.30
N ALA A 80 -3.76 19.34 -9.77
CA ALA A 80 -3.97 19.08 -8.34
C ALA A 80 -3.94 17.59 -7.97
N GLY A 81 -3.82 16.68 -8.94
CA GLY A 81 -4.09 15.26 -8.75
C GLY A 81 -5.56 14.97 -8.39
N GLY A 82 -5.91 13.70 -8.26
CA GLY A 82 -7.25 13.32 -7.82
C GLY A 82 -7.42 11.83 -7.61
N LEU A 83 -8.52 11.46 -6.94
CA LEU A 83 -8.89 10.06 -6.76
C LEU A 83 -9.65 9.55 -7.98
N GLY A 84 -9.16 8.46 -8.57
CA GLY A 84 -9.86 7.73 -9.64
C GLY A 84 -10.38 6.38 -9.15
N ASN A 85 -9.91 5.29 -9.76
CA ASN A 85 -10.40 3.94 -9.51
C ASN A 85 -9.31 3.02 -8.96
N VAL A 86 -9.70 2.10 -8.08
CA VAL A 86 -8.90 0.92 -7.75
C VAL A 86 -9.53 -0.30 -8.40
N GLN A 87 -8.71 -1.10 -9.07
CA GLN A 87 -9.12 -2.37 -9.67
C GLN A 87 -8.34 -3.52 -9.03
N PHE A 88 -9.05 -4.47 -8.46
CA PHE A 88 -8.48 -5.68 -7.89
C PHE A 88 -8.65 -6.87 -8.84
N PHE A 89 -7.60 -7.68 -8.96
CA PHE A 89 -7.57 -8.88 -9.78
C PHE A 89 -7.44 -10.12 -8.90
N TYR A 90 -8.45 -10.98 -8.92
CA TYR A 90 -8.52 -12.20 -8.12
C TYR A 90 -8.82 -13.44 -8.99
N PRO A 91 -7.88 -13.92 -9.82
CA PRO A 91 -8.14 -15.10 -10.65
C PRO A 91 -8.54 -16.32 -9.79
N PRO A 92 -9.56 -17.10 -10.20
CA PRO A 92 -10.32 -17.02 -11.45
C PRO A 92 -11.55 -16.09 -11.42
N ALA A 93 -11.81 -15.39 -10.32
CA ALA A 93 -12.93 -14.47 -10.22
C ALA A 93 -12.76 -13.22 -11.11
N PRO A 94 -13.87 -12.60 -11.56
CA PRO A 94 -13.81 -11.34 -12.29
C PRO A 94 -13.08 -10.24 -11.49
N SER A 95 -12.40 -9.34 -12.19
CA SER A 95 -11.82 -8.16 -11.56
C SER A 95 -12.91 -7.26 -10.99
N VAL A 96 -12.64 -6.64 -9.84
CA VAL A 96 -13.56 -5.69 -9.20
C VAL A 96 -12.96 -4.29 -9.29
N THR A 97 -13.68 -3.37 -9.92
CA THR A 97 -13.31 -1.95 -10.01
C THR A 97 -14.18 -1.13 -9.07
N VAL A 98 -13.56 -0.32 -8.22
CA VAL A 98 -14.25 0.54 -7.24
C VAL A 98 -13.68 1.95 -7.33
N PRO A 99 -14.51 3.00 -7.37
CA PRO A 99 -14.04 4.37 -7.21
C PRO A 99 -13.31 4.51 -5.87
N MET A 100 -12.11 5.08 -5.87
CA MET A 100 -11.26 5.18 -4.66
C MET A 100 -11.95 5.95 -3.53
N ASN A 101 -12.82 6.91 -3.83
CA ASN A 101 -13.61 7.64 -2.83
C ASN A 101 -14.71 6.77 -2.16
N ARG A 102 -15.16 5.69 -2.81
CA ARG A 102 -16.06 4.69 -2.24
C ARG A 102 -15.30 3.61 -1.51
N TYR A 103 -14.12 3.24 -2.01
CA TYR A 103 -13.23 2.28 -1.36
C TYR A 103 -12.65 2.83 -0.04
N LEU A 104 -12.08 4.05 -0.08
CA LEU A 104 -11.53 4.77 1.08
C LEU A 104 -12.39 5.99 1.45
N ARG A 105 -13.27 5.77 2.43
CA ARG A 105 -14.25 6.77 2.88
C ARG A 105 -13.69 7.59 4.04
N LYS A 106 -13.92 8.90 4.04
CA LYS A 106 -13.59 9.74 5.20
C LYS A 106 -14.34 9.24 6.44
N THR A 107 -13.66 9.19 7.58
CA THR A 107 -14.24 8.73 8.85
C THR A 107 -15.18 9.78 9.46
N ALA A 108 -14.95 11.06 9.14
CA ALA A 108 -15.82 12.18 9.49
C ALA A 108 -15.97 13.14 8.31
N PHE A 109 -17.17 13.71 8.14
CA PHE A 109 -17.46 14.68 7.07
C PHE A 109 -16.69 16.01 7.24
N PHE A 110 -16.48 16.45 8.48
CA PHE A 110 -15.75 17.67 8.83
C PHE A 110 -14.34 17.38 9.38
N GLY A 111 -13.88 16.13 9.29
CA GLY A 111 -12.55 15.73 9.74
C GLY A 111 -11.48 15.91 8.66
N GLY A 112 -10.22 15.85 9.06
CA GLY A 112 -9.08 15.84 8.14
C GLY A 112 -9.17 14.68 7.15
N SER A 113 -8.68 14.88 5.93
CA SER A 113 -8.76 13.87 4.87
C SER A 113 -7.84 12.66 5.07
N LEU A 114 -6.93 12.74 6.04
CA LEU A 114 -5.93 11.72 6.38
C LEU A 114 -6.41 10.71 7.45
N SER A 115 -7.73 10.67 7.70
CA SER A 115 -8.40 9.59 8.43
C SER A 115 -9.48 8.99 7.54
N ARG A 116 -9.25 7.77 7.03
CA ARG A 116 -10.17 7.09 6.11
C ARG A 116 -10.27 5.61 6.42
N LYS A 117 -11.44 5.06 6.14
CA LYS A 117 -11.78 3.66 6.35
C LYS A 117 -12.10 2.96 5.04
N PHE A 118 -11.75 1.69 4.97
CA PHE A 118 -12.00 0.81 3.83
C PHE A 118 -12.50 -0.54 4.31
N GLN A 119 -13.26 -1.23 3.45
CA GLN A 119 -13.60 -2.63 3.66
C GLN A 119 -12.56 -3.48 2.91
N ALA A 120 -11.90 -4.40 3.61
CA ALA A 120 -10.94 -5.31 2.98
C ALA A 120 -11.63 -6.56 2.40
N SER A 121 -10.85 -7.39 1.71
CA SER A 121 -11.30 -8.65 1.11
C SER A 121 -11.92 -9.67 2.08
N ASP A 122 -11.65 -9.57 3.39
CA ASP A 122 -12.28 -10.37 4.45
C ASP A 122 -13.68 -9.87 4.86
N GLY A 123 -14.15 -8.78 4.25
CA GLY A 123 -15.45 -8.16 4.53
C GLY A 123 -15.48 -7.24 5.75
N ARG A 124 -14.36 -7.09 6.47
CA ARG A 124 -14.26 -6.24 7.68
C ARG A 124 -13.78 -4.84 7.33
N GLU A 125 -14.13 -3.87 8.18
CA GLU A 125 -13.68 -2.49 8.03
C GLU A 125 -12.38 -2.23 8.79
N TYR A 126 -11.50 -1.46 8.16
CA TYR A 126 -10.22 -1.03 8.71
C TYR A 126 -10.05 0.46 8.46
N ARG A 127 -9.27 1.13 9.31
CA ARG A 127 -9.07 2.58 9.24
C ARG A 127 -7.61 2.95 9.27
N TRP A 128 -7.19 3.75 8.30
CA TRP A 128 -5.91 4.45 8.30
C TRP A 128 -6.03 5.81 8.96
N GLU A 129 -5.03 6.14 9.77
CA GLU A 129 -4.86 7.46 10.41
C GLU A 129 -3.41 7.91 10.27
N HIS A 130 -3.21 9.16 9.85
CA HIS A 130 -1.89 9.78 9.73
C HIS A 130 -1.43 10.33 11.08
N ARG A 131 -0.24 9.89 11.55
CA ARG A 131 0.42 10.37 12.78
C ARG A 131 -0.46 10.45 14.03
N ASN A 132 -1.46 9.57 14.13
CA ASN A 132 -2.34 9.51 15.30
C ASN A 132 -1.75 8.65 16.43
N THR A 133 -0.95 7.65 16.08
CA THR A 133 -0.19 6.83 17.05
C THR A 133 1.26 7.28 17.06
N ASP A 134 1.82 7.50 18.25
CA ASP A 134 3.19 7.96 18.40
C ASP A 134 4.18 6.97 17.74
N GLY A 135 5.18 7.53 17.06
CA GLY A 135 6.19 6.75 16.33
C GLY A 135 5.78 6.22 14.95
N HIS A 136 4.51 6.33 14.54
CA HIS A 136 4.04 5.82 13.24
C HIS A 136 3.62 6.94 12.29
N GLU A 137 4.08 6.87 11.03
CA GLU A 137 3.62 7.82 10.00
C GLU A 137 2.16 7.52 9.63
N TRP A 138 1.84 6.23 9.47
CA TRP A 138 0.47 5.75 9.27
C TRP A 138 0.18 4.57 10.19
N SER A 139 -1.02 4.55 10.76
CA SER A 139 -1.51 3.42 11.57
C SER A 139 -2.83 2.91 10.99
N CYS A 140 -2.92 1.59 10.82
CA CYS A 140 -4.13 0.90 10.36
C CYS A 140 -4.74 0.13 11.51
N MET A 141 -5.99 0.46 11.84
CA MET A 141 -6.71 -0.10 12.99
C MET A 141 -7.93 -0.90 12.52
N SER A 142 -8.28 -1.97 13.23
CA SER A 142 -9.58 -2.63 13.09
C SER A 142 -10.71 -1.81 13.71
N GLU A 143 -11.98 -2.21 13.49
CA GLU A 143 -13.14 -1.61 14.17
C GLU A 143 -13.03 -1.63 15.70
N GLU A 144 -12.42 -2.68 16.26
CA GLU A 144 -12.18 -2.82 17.69
C GLU A 144 -10.95 -2.04 18.19
N ASN A 145 -10.33 -1.22 17.34
CA ASN A 145 -9.11 -0.44 17.61
C ASN A 145 -7.87 -1.29 17.91
N TYR A 146 -7.75 -2.47 17.30
CA TYR A 146 -6.48 -3.19 17.27
C TYR A 146 -5.60 -2.66 16.14
N LEU A 147 -4.32 -2.40 16.43
CA LEU A 147 -3.34 -2.07 15.40
C LEU A 147 -3.05 -3.31 14.55
N ILE A 148 -3.41 -3.25 13.27
CA ILE A 148 -3.24 -4.38 12.34
C ILE A 148 -2.07 -4.16 11.38
N ALA A 149 -1.73 -2.91 11.09
CA ALA A 149 -0.58 -2.54 10.29
C ALA A 149 -0.13 -1.11 10.62
N HIS A 150 1.13 -0.79 10.33
CA HIS A 150 1.64 0.58 10.37
C HIS A 150 2.70 0.79 9.30
N TYR A 151 2.89 2.04 8.89
CA TYR A 151 3.97 2.44 8.02
C TYR A 151 4.81 3.51 8.68
N ASP A 152 6.12 3.33 8.63
CA ASP A 152 7.11 4.22 9.23
C ASP A 152 8.05 4.73 8.15
N LEU A 153 8.26 6.05 8.10
CA LEU A 153 9.32 6.66 7.29
C LEU A 153 10.62 6.68 8.08
N ARG A 154 11.74 6.50 7.37
CA ARG A 154 13.05 6.71 7.97
C ARG A 154 13.12 8.13 8.53
N GLN A 155 13.43 8.25 9.81
CA GLN A 155 13.66 9.55 10.43
C GLN A 155 14.89 10.24 9.81
N PRO A 156 14.85 11.56 9.54
CA PRO A 156 15.94 12.25 8.84
C PRO A 156 17.32 12.14 9.50
N HIS A 157 17.36 11.94 10.82
CA HIS A 157 18.58 11.86 11.61
C HIS A 157 19.12 10.44 11.78
N MET A 158 18.41 9.42 11.31
CA MET A 158 18.81 8.03 11.46
C MET A 158 19.69 7.58 10.28
N PRO A 159 20.87 6.99 10.54
CA PRO A 159 21.74 6.48 9.49
C PRO A 159 21.06 5.31 8.76
N ALA A 160 21.19 5.28 7.43
CA ALA A 160 20.74 4.18 6.59
C ALA A 160 21.90 3.25 6.26
N TYR A 161 22.04 2.17 7.03
CA TYR A 161 23.06 1.16 6.82
C TYR A 161 22.57 0.10 5.82
N GLY A 162 22.56 0.43 4.54
CA GLY A 162 22.24 -0.51 3.46
C GLY A 162 20.76 -0.89 3.32
N VAL A 163 19.87 -0.22 4.07
CA VAL A 163 18.40 -0.32 3.98
C VAL A 163 17.79 1.07 3.82
N SER A 164 16.58 1.16 3.26
CA SER A 164 15.89 2.45 3.11
C SER A 164 15.51 3.07 4.45
N GLY A 165 15.18 2.23 5.43
CA GLY A 165 14.62 2.61 6.73
C GLY A 165 13.11 2.92 6.69
N ASN A 166 12.46 2.77 5.53
CA ASN A 166 11.01 2.91 5.41
C ASN A 166 10.38 1.52 5.46
N THR A 167 9.36 1.33 6.29
CA THR A 167 8.85 -0.01 6.58
C THR A 167 7.33 -0.01 6.64
N LEU A 168 6.70 -0.97 5.95
CA LEU A 168 5.31 -1.35 6.19
C LEU A 168 5.30 -2.64 7.03
N THR A 169 4.73 -2.57 8.22
CA THR A 169 4.55 -3.74 9.09
C THR A 169 3.10 -4.15 9.11
N VAL A 170 2.82 -5.44 8.90
CA VAL A 170 1.48 -6.04 8.96
C VAL A 170 1.50 -7.16 9.99
N HIS A 171 0.57 -7.11 10.94
CA HIS A 171 0.45 -8.13 11.98
C HIS A 171 0.12 -9.50 11.36
N GLU A 172 0.76 -10.58 11.83
CA GLU A 172 0.72 -11.91 11.20
C GLU A 172 -0.70 -12.43 10.95
N SER A 173 -1.62 -12.23 11.90
CA SER A 173 -3.03 -12.59 11.77
C SER A 173 -3.74 -11.97 10.56
N PHE A 174 -3.19 -10.89 10.00
CA PHE A 174 -3.71 -10.14 8.86
C PHE A 174 -2.82 -10.26 7.62
N ALA A 175 -1.89 -11.22 7.59
CA ALA A 175 -1.01 -11.49 6.44
C ALA A 175 -1.79 -11.72 5.12
N HIS A 176 -2.98 -12.30 5.21
CA HIS A 176 -3.86 -12.52 4.07
C HIS A 176 -4.39 -11.21 3.45
N LEU A 177 -4.29 -10.07 4.15
CA LEU A 177 -4.72 -8.74 3.71
C LEU A 177 -3.56 -7.87 3.20
N CYS A 178 -2.34 -8.39 3.07
CA CYS A 178 -1.18 -7.58 2.67
C CYS A 178 -1.41 -6.77 1.37
N ILE A 179 -2.17 -7.32 0.41
CA ILE A 179 -2.50 -6.61 -0.84
C ILE A 179 -3.53 -5.50 -0.59
N ASP A 180 -4.59 -5.74 0.17
CA ASP A 180 -5.58 -4.72 0.56
C ASP A 180 -4.92 -3.57 1.35
N ILE A 181 -4.05 -3.92 2.30
CA ILE A 181 -3.32 -2.98 3.16
C ILE A 181 -2.35 -2.16 2.31
N MET A 182 -1.61 -2.78 1.38
CA MET A 182 -0.72 -2.07 0.47
C MET A 182 -1.51 -1.10 -0.43
N ALA A 183 -2.57 -1.56 -1.08
CA ALA A 183 -3.39 -0.74 -1.98
C ALA A 183 -3.98 0.46 -1.25
N SER A 184 -4.60 0.23 -0.08
CA SER A 184 -5.19 1.30 0.73
C SER A 184 -4.13 2.28 1.27
N LEU A 185 -2.97 1.79 1.71
CA LEU A 185 -1.86 2.65 2.15
C LEU A 185 -1.35 3.55 1.03
N LEU A 186 -1.13 3.02 -0.18
CA LEU A 186 -0.64 3.80 -1.31
C LEU A 186 -1.64 4.91 -1.70
N ILE A 187 -2.94 4.62 -1.67
CA ILE A 187 -3.97 5.65 -1.89
C ILE A 187 -3.92 6.71 -0.78
N MET A 188 -3.80 6.32 0.50
CA MET A 188 -3.67 7.28 1.61
C MET A 188 -2.43 8.16 1.50
N ARG A 189 -1.29 7.59 1.11
CA ARG A 189 -0.05 8.33 0.87
C ARG A 189 -0.19 9.29 -0.31
N TYR A 190 -0.84 8.86 -1.39
CA TYR A 190 -1.13 9.74 -2.53
C TYR A 190 -2.02 10.93 -2.13
N ILE A 191 -3.07 10.67 -1.33
CA ILE A 191 -3.95 11.71 -0.77
C ILE A 191 -3.15 12.73 0.04
N ALA A 192 -2.21 12.27 0.88
CA ALA A 192 -1.35 13.15 1.67
C ALA A 192 -0.39 13.97 0.80
N GLU A 193 0.24 13.35 -0.20
CA GLU A 193 1.18 14.03 -1.12
C GLU A 193 0.50 15.13 -1.96
N HIS A 194 -0.78 14.93 -2.30
CA HIS A 194 -1.54 15.84 -3.18
C HIS A 194 -2.59 16.70 -2.44
N ASN A 195 -2.68 16.61 -1.10
CA ASN A 195 -3.63 17.36 -0.27
C ASN A 195 -5.12 17.17 -0.68
N LEU A 196 -5.54 15.93 -0.91
CA LEU A 196 -6.91 15.56 -1.35
C LEU A 196 -7.89 15.26 -0.19
#